data_AF-A0A484X275-F1
#
_entry.id   AF-A0A484X275-F1
#
_cell.length_a   1.000
_cell.length_b   1.000
_cell.length_c   1.000
_cell.angle_alpha   90.00
_cell.angle_beta   90.00
_cell.angle_gamma   90.00
#
_symmetry.space_group_name_H-M   'P 1'
#
loop_
_entity.id
_entity.type
_entity.pdbx_description
1 polymer ?
#
loop_
_entity_poly.entity_id
_entity_poly.type
_entity_poly.pdbx_seq_one_letter_code
_entity_poly.pdbx_strand_id
1 'polypeptide(L)' 'MLDIVELSRLQFALTAMYHFLFVPLTLGMAFLLAIMETVYVLSGKQIYKDMTKFWASCLVSTLHWAWQPA' A
#
# COMPACT_ATOMS: atom_id res chain seq x y z
N MET A 1 24.20 -23.44 16.90
CA MET A 1 23.85 -22.02 17.11
C MET A 1 23.64 -21.43 15.72
N LEU A 2 22.53 -20.73 15.49
CA LEU A 2 22.44 -19.91 14.27
C LEU A 2 23.45 -18.79 14.41
N ASP A 3 24.36 -18.69 13.46
CA ASP A 3 25.36 -17.63 13.45
C ASP A 3 24.67 -16.28 13.21
N ILE A 4 25.24 -15.21 13.77
CA ILE A 4 24.72 -13.84 13.60
C ILE A 4 24.55 -13.49 12.11
N VAL A 5 25.45 -14.01 11.27
CA VAL A 5 25.41 -13.84 9.82
C VAL A 5 24.15 -14.46 9.19
N GLU A 6 23.71 -15.63 9.64
CA GLU A 6 22.51 -16.28 9.13
C GLU A 6 21.25 -15.54 9.55
N LEU A 7 21.21 -15.06 10.80
CA LEU A 7 20.09 -14.29 11.32
C LEU A 7 19.93 -12.94 10.62
N SER A 8 21.04 -12.24 10.36
CA SER A 8 21.02 -10.97 9.60
C SER A 8 20.56 -11.17 8.16
N ARG A 9 20.92 -12.28 7.50
CA ARG A 9 20.45 -12.60 6.14
C ARG A 9 18.95 -12.89 6.11
N LEU A 10 18.45 -13.62 7.11
CA LEU A 10 17.03 -13.93 7.24
C LEU A 10 16.22 -12.66 7.53
N GLN A 11 16.70 -11.79 8.42
CA GLN A 11 16.07 -10.50 8.68
C GLN A 11 15.98 -9.66 7.39
N PHE A 12 17.09 -9.51 6.66
CA PHE A 12 17.10 -8.79 5.38
C PHE A 12 16.13 -9.39 4.34
N ALA A 13 16.13 -10.72 4.20
CA ALA A 13 15.25 -11.41 3.27
C ALA A 13 13.76 -11.21 3.61
N LEU A 14 13.41 -11.26 4.90
CA LEU A 14 12.05 -11.00 5.37
C LEU A 14 11.63 -9.55 5.08
N THR A 15 12.48 -8.57 5.39
CA THR A 15 12.17 -7.14 5.12
C THR A 15 11.99 -6.88 3.63
N ALA A 16 12.87 -7.43 2.78
CA ALA A 16 12.78 -7.28 1.33
C ALA A 16 11.50 -7.92 0.76
N MET A 17 11.11 -9.09 1.27
CA MET A 17 9.88 -9.78 0.85
C MET A 17 8.63 -8.98 1.21
N TYR A 18 8.54 -8.44 2.44
CA TYR A 18 7.42 -7.58 2.82
C TYR A 18 7.36 -6.31 1.96
N HIS A 19 8.49 -5.66 1.71
CA HIS A 19 8.54 -4.45 0.90
C HIS A 19 8.04 -4.70 -0.53
N PHE A 20 8.47 -5.79 -1.17
CA PHE A 20 8.07 -6.12 -2.54
C PHE A 20 6.58 -6.51 -2.66
N LEU A 21 5.91 -6.87 -1.56
CA LEU A 21 4.47 -7.11 -1.55
C LEU A 21 3.68 -5.79 -1.42
N PHE A 22 4.08 -4.92 -0.49
CA PHE A 22 3.32 -3.72 -0.13
C PHE A 22 3.56 -2.52 -1.07
N VAL A 23 4.75 -2.39 -1.67
CA VAL A 23 5.06 -1.30 -2.61
C VAL A 23 4.22 -1.36 -3.89
N PRO A 24 4.15 -2.47 -4.65
CA PRO A 24 3.32 -2.51 -5.86
C PRO A 24 1.82 -2.43 -5.53
N LEU A 25 1.39 -2.96 -4.38
CA LEU A 25 0.01 -2.89 -3.94
C LEU A 25 -0.43 -1.43 -3.66
N THR A 26 0.40 -0.67 -2.94
CA THR A 26 0.13 0.76 -2.66
C THR A 26 0.17 1.61 -3.93
N LEU A 27 1.13 1.36 -4.82
CA LEU A 27 1.21 2.04 -6.11
C LEU A 27 -0.04 1.78 -6.97
N GLY A 28 -0.48 0.52 -7.07
CA GLY A 28 -1.66 0.14 -7.85
C GLY A 28 -2.95 0.77 -7.31
N MET A 29 -3.14 0.76 -5.99
CA MET A 29 -4.31 1.39 -5.37
C MET A 29 -4.31 2.92 -5.51
N ALA A 30 -3.14 3.57 -5.44
CA ALA A 30 -3.03 5.01 -5.68
C ALA A 30 -3.48 5.39 -7.09
N PHE A 31 -3.08 4.61 -8.11
CA PHE A 31 -3.55 4.80 -9.48
C PHE A 31 -5.06 4.59 -9.63
N LEU A 32 -5.63 3.55 -9.00
CA LEU A 32 -7.07 3.31 -9.02
C LEU A 32 -7.86 4.47 -8.39
N LEU A 33 -7.38 5.00 -7.27
CA LEU A 33 -7.98 6.17 -6.61
C LEU A 33 -7.94 7.41 -7.51
N ALA A 34 -6.80 7.68 -8.16
CA ALA A 34 -6.67 8.80 -9.09
C ALA A 34 -7.66 8.70 -10.27
N ILE A 35 -7.88 7.49 -10.79
CA ILE A 35 -8.86 7.25 -11.85
C ILE A 35 -10.29 7.48 -11.33
N MET A 36 -10.65 6.94 -10.16
CA MET A 36 -11.97 7.12 -9.58
C MET A 36 -12.27 8.59 -9.25
N GLU A 37 -11.29 9.33 -8.73
CA GLU A 37 -11.36 10.77 -8.49
C GLU A 37 -11.57 11.54 -9.81
N THR A 38 -10.83 11.18 -10.87
CA THR A 38 -10.99 11.80 -12.19
C THR A 38 -12.38 11.55 -12.77
N VAL A 39 -12.89 10.32 -12.66
CA VAL A 39 -14.26 9.97 -13.10
C VAL A 39 -15.33 10.68 -12.27
N TYR A 40 -15.09 10.89 -10.97
CA TYR A 40 -15.97 11.68 -10.11
C TYR A 40 -16.08 13.13 -10.58
N VAL A 41 -14.96 13.78 -10.88
CA VAL A 41 -14.93 15.18 -11.38
C VAL A 41 -15.70 15.30 -12.70
N LEU A 42 -15.59 14.31 -13.59
CA LEU A 42 -16.27 14.31 -14.88
C LEU A 42 -17.78 13.97 -14.79
N SER A 43 -18.17 13.05 -13.92
CA SER A 43 -19.55 12.55 -13.84
C SER A 43 -20.43 13.29 -12.83
N GLY A 44 -19.84 13.96 -11.84
CA GLY A 44 -20.57 14.65 -10.76
C GLY A 44 -21.38 13.72 -9.83
N LYS A 45 -21.26 12.39 -9.98
CA LYS A 45 -22.03 11.42 -9.20
C LYS A 45 -21.34 11.14 -7.85
N GLN A 46 -22.04 11.42 -6.77
CA GLN A 46 -21.52 11.29 -5.40
C GLN A 46 -21.06 9.86 -5.03
N ILE A 47 -21.63 8.84 -5.66
CA ILE A 47 -21.21 7.43 -5.52
C ILE A 47 -19.71 7.24 -5.70
N TYR A 48 -19.11 7.89 -6.71
CA TYR A 48 -17.68 7.73 -6.97
C TYR A 48 -16.82 8.35 -5.86
N LYS A 49 -17.28 9.43 -5.23
CA LYS A 49 -16.61 10.06 -4.09
C LYS A 49 -16.59 9.15 -2.86
N ASP A 50 -17.71 8.47 -2.60
CA ASP A 50 -17.81 7.57 -1.45
C ASP A 50 -16.96 6.31 -1.66
N MET A 51 -16.92 5.80 -2.90
CA MET A 51 -16.00 4.73 -3.28
C MET A 51 -14.53 5.15 -3.12
N THR A 52 -14.14 6.31 -3.67
CA THR A 52 -12.76 6.82 -3.52
C THR A 52 -12.38 7.00 -2.06
N LYS A 53 -13.28 7.51 -1.20
CA LYS A 53 -13.01 7.64 0.24
C LYS A 53 -12.81 6.29 0.94
N PHE A 54 -13.62 5.28 0.62
CA PHE A 54 -13.47 3.94 1.18
C PHE A 54 -12.11 3.33 0.80
N TRP A 55 -11.77 3.38 -0.49
CA TRP A 55 -10.50 2.87 -1.00
C TRP A 55 -9.29 3.69 -0.49
N ALA A 56 -9.44 5.00 -0.29
CA ALA A 56 -8.39 5.85 0.26
C ALA A 56 -8.09 5.49 1.72
N SER A 57 -9.10 5.19 2.53
CA SER A 57 -8.91 4.69 3.90
C SER A 57 -8.14 3.36 3.92
N CYS A 58 -8.44 2.47 2.98
CA CYS A 58 -7.72 1.21 2.82
C CYS A 58 -6.25 1.46 2.42
N LEU A 59 -6.01 2.36 1.46
CA LEU A 59 -4.66 2.76 1.05
C LEU A 59 -3.87 3.34 2.23
N VAL A 60 -4.44 4.27 3.00
CA VAL A 60 -3.78 4.87 4.18
C VAL A 60 -3.45 3.81 5.24
N SER A 61 -4.37 2.86 5.46
CA SER A 61 -4.13 1.74 6.37
C SER A 61 -2.94 0.89 5.90
N THR A 62 -2.87 0.53 4.61
CA THR A 62 -1.72 -0.24 4.07
C THR A 62 -0.39 0.53 4.10
N LEU A 63 -0.42 1.86 3.92
CA LEU A 63 0.75 2.72 4.07
C LEU A 63 1.28 2.77 5.50
N HIS A 64 0.38 2.78 6.49
CA HIS A 64 0.77 2.72 7.89
C HIS A 64 1.56 1.43 8.21
N TRP A 65 1.14 0.29 7.68
CA TRP A 65 1.85 -0.99 7.84
C TRP A 65 3.16 -1.04 7.04
N ALA A 66 3.24 -0.37 5.90
CA ALA A 66 4.44 -0.33 5.07
C ALA A 66 5.56 0.58 5.64
N TRP A 67 5.19 1.58 6.46
CA TRP A 67 6.12 2.55 7.08
C TRP A 67 6.27 2.37 8.60
N GLN A 68 5.82 1.24 9.17
CA GLN A 68 6.19 0.90 10.54
C GLN A 68 7.72 0.81 10.63
N PRO A 69 8.37 1.51 11.56
CA PRO A 69 9.80 1.37 11.75
C PRO A 69 10.08 -0.09 12.13
N ALA A 70 10.71 -0.80 11.21
CA ALA A 70 11.26 -2.13 11.43
C ALA A 70 12.40 -2.08 12.46
#